data_AF-A0A4V2XWQ4-F1
#
_entry.id   AF-A0A4V2XWQ4-F1
#
_cell.length_a   1.000
_cell.length_b   1.000
_cell.length_c   1.000
_cell.angle_alpha   90.00
_cell.angle_beta   90.00
_cell.angle_gamma   90.00
#
_symmetry.space_group_name_H-M   'P 1'
#
loop_
_entity.id
_entity.type
_entity.pdbx_description
1 polymer ?
#
loop_
_entity_poly.entity_id
_entity_poly.type
_entity_poly.pdbx_seq_one_letter_code
_entity_poly.pdbx_strand_id
1 'polypeptide(L)'
;MSYTLKKNDRMILVTRYEEDVYFAMLNVPGVSFGTHYSLSRSEVPAGSYLDVDPNDPGGARRLVDAVVSVQSDGEQAATGKRRLAGAVDLTATWYADEDLCRKFGDKARAIPFNATVDDQGRLVEFVIELRALASEMGDARTNWAALGVPTNPKRPARSQPAGDVRSLLEAFES
;
A
#
# COMPACT_ATOMS: atom_id res chain seq x y z
N MET A 1 5.39 4.98 13.76
CA MET A 1 5.61 4.83 12.31
C MET A 1 4.73 5.86 11.61
N SER A 2 5.15 6.40 10.46
CA SER A 2 4.30 7.27 9.64
C SER A 2 4.19 6.72 8.22
N TYR A 3 3.03 6.87 7.61
CA TYR A 3 2.78 6.46 6.23
C TYR A 3 1.77 7.40 5.56
N THR A 4 1.79 7.39 4.24
CA THR A 4 0.91 8.22 3.42
C THR A 4 0.17 7.32 2.45
N LEU A 5 -1.15 7.48 2.38
CA LEU A 5 -1.99 6.85 1.37
C LEU A 5 -2.54 7.95 0.46
N LYS A 6 -2.54 7.68 -0.84
CA LYS A 6 -3.03 8.60 -1.86
C LYS A 6 -4.13 7.91 -2.66
N LYS A 7 -5.27 8.58 -2.82
CA LYS A 7 -6.36 8.15 -3.69
C LYS A 7 -6.77 9.34 -4.55
N ASN A 8 -6.69 9.21 -5.87
CA ASN A 8 -6.89 10.32 -6.80
C ASN A 8 -5.97 11.51 -6.45
N ASP A 9 -6.55 12.71 -6.30
CA ASP A 9 -5.87 13.93 -5.85
C ASP A 9 -5.86 14.09 -4.32
N ARG A 10 -6.43 13.13 -3.57
CA ARG A 10 -6.53 13.16 -2.11
C ARG A 10 -5.44 12.37 -1.45
N MET A 11 -5.10 12.79 -0.23
CA MET A 11 -4.05 12.16 0.55
C MET A 11 -4.43 12.09 2.03
N ILE A 12 -4.09 10.98 2.67
CA ILE A 12 -4.13 10.84 4.12
C ILE A 12 -2.72 10.52 4.61
N LEU A 13 -2.21 11.37 5.49
CA LEU A 13 -0.97 11.15 6.24
C LEU A 13 -1.35 10.56 7.59
N VAL A 14 -0.78 9.42 7.95
CA VAL A 14 -1.03 8.76 9.23
C VAL A 14 0.29 8.64 9.99
N THR A 15 0.24 8.91 11.29
CA THR A 15 1.34 8.72 12.23
C THR A 15 0.84 7.94 13.43
N ARG A 16 1.42 6.77 13.65
CA ARG A 16 1.26 5.99 14.88
C ARG A 16 2.37 6.34 15.85
N TYR A 17 1.99 6.74 17.05
CA TYR A 17 2.90 7.09 18.13
C TYR A 17 2.33 6.56 19.44
N GLU A 18 3.04 5.63 20.08
CA GLU A 18 2.55 4.90 21.25
C GLU A 18 1.19 4.23 20.97
N GLU A 19 0.19 4.48 21.80
CA GLU A 19 -1.18 3.94 21.68
C GLU A 19 -2.13 4.86 20.90
N ASP A 20 -1.62 5.95 20.33
CA ASP A 20 -2.39 6.93 19.58
C ASP A 20 -2.13 6.83 18.07
N VAL A 21 -3.19 7.07 17.31
CA VAL A 21 -3.12 7.28 15.86
C VAL A 21 -3.43 8.75 15.58
N TYR A 22 -2.54 9.39 14.84
CA TYR A 22 -2.72 10.73 14.31
C TYR A 22 -2.89 10.66 12.82
N PHE A 23 -3.76 11.49 12.26
CA PHE A 23 -3.88 11.59 10.82
C PHE A 23 -4.27 12.98 10.36
N ALA A 24 -3.85 13.33 9.15
CA ALA A 24 -4.23 14.56 8.47
C ALA A 24 -4.66 14.19 7.05
N MET A 25 -5.69 14.87 6.55
CA MET A 25 -6.18 14.66 5.19
C MET A 25 -6.01 15.92 4.36
N LEU A 26 -5.65 15.73 3.10
CA LEU A 26 -5.48 16.79 2.11
C LEU A 26 -6.43 16.56 0.95
N ASN A 27 -6.98 17.66 0.43
CA ASN A 27 -7.94 17.70 -0.68
C ASN A 27 -9.25 16.91 -0.40
N VAL A 28 -9.61 16.73 0.87
CA VAL A 28 -10.90 16.14 1.26
C VAL A 28 -11.92 17.27 1.50
N PRO A 29 -13.05 17.31 0.78
CA PRO A 29 -14.09 18.31 1.01
C PRO A 29 -14.55 18.35 2.47
N GLY A 30 -14.68 19.55 3.03
CA GLY A 30 -15.07 19.74 4.44
C GLY A 30 -13.95 19.52 5.46
N VAL A 31 -12.74 19.13 5.04
CA VAL A 31 -11.57 19.00 5.93
C VAL A 31 -10.59 20.14 5.68
N SER A 32 -10.34 20.94 6.71
CA SER A 32 -9.38 22.04 6.61
C SER A 32 -7.95 21.52 6.51
N PHE A 33 -7.19 22.06 5.54
CA PHE A 33 -5.77 21.77 5.37
C PHE A 33 -4.99 22.04 6.67
N GLY A 34 -4.08 21.12 7.02
CA GLY A 34 -3.23 21.23 8.21
C GLY A 34 -3.86 20.73 9.51
N THR A 35 -5.15 20.37 9.50
CA THR A 35 -5.81 19.76 10.66
C THR A 35 -5.25 18.36 10.90
N HIS A 36 -4.70 18.15 12.10
CA HIS A 36 -4.32 16.83 12.58
C HIS A 36 -5.39 16.34 13.55
N TYR A 37 -5.94 15.18 13.24
CA TYR A 37 -6.84 14.45 14.11
C TYR A 37 -6.06 13.43 14.93
N SER A 38 -6.57 13.08 16.11
CA SER A 38 -6.07 12.02 16.96
C SER A 38 -7.20 11.11 17.41
N LEU A 39 -6.91 9.81 17.51
CA LEU A 39 -7.78 8.78 18.08
C LEU A 39 -6.94 7.73 18.83
N SER A 40 -7.53 7.07 19.83
CA SER A 40 -6.89 5.89 20.42
C SER A 40 -6.82 4.76 19.41
N ARG A 41 -5.78 3.93 19.48
CA ARG A 41 -5.65 2.72 18.65
C ARG A 41 -6.83 1.75 18.82
N SER A 42 -7.45 1.72 20.00
CA SER A 42 -8.65 0.90 20.26
C SER A 42 -9.92 1.41 19.55
N GLU A 43 -9.92 2.67 19.09
CA GLU A 43 -11.04 3.31 18.40
C GLU A 43 -10.88 3.28 16.88
N VAL A 44 -9.75 2.77 16.38
CA VAL A 44 -9.47 2.64 14.96
C VAL A 44 -10.47 1.65 14.34
N PRO A 45 -11.25 2.05 13.32
CA PRO A 45 -12.14 1.12 12.65
C PRO A 45 -11.33 0.02 11.95
N ALA A 46 -11.65 -1.23 12.26
CA ALA A 46 -10.99 -2.38 11.67
C ALA A 46 -11.06 -2.35 10.14
N GLY A 47 -9.94 -2.62 9.47
CA GLY A 47 -9.82 -2.61 8.01
C GLY A 47 -9.84 -1.22 7.36
N SER A 48 -9.85 -0.13 8.13
CA SER A 48 -9.76 1.22 7.59
C SER A 48 -8.34 1.59 7.13
N TYR A 49 -8.20 2.71 6.42
CA TYR A 49 -6.89 3.31 6.11
C TYR A 49 -6.04 3.68 7.33
N LEU A 50 -6.63 3.68 8.53
CA LEU A 50 -5.92 3.90 9.79
C LEU A 50 -5.48 2.57 10.44
N ASP A 51 -5.99 1.44 9.97
CA ASP A 51 -5.76 0.08 10.45
C ASP A 51 -4.79 -0.73 9.56
N VAL A 52 -3.66 -0.12 9.18
CA VAL A 52 -2.65 -0.82 8.37
C VAL A 52 -1.68 -1.64 9.22
N ASP A 53 -1.07 -2.68 8.67
CA ASP A 53 0.08 -3.34 9.29
C ASP A 53 1.27 -2.36 9.28
N PRO A 54 1.89 -2.04 10.42
CA PRO A 54 3.04 -1.13 10.44
C PRO A 54 4.27 -1.67 9.69
N ASN A 55 4.36 -2.99 9.48
CA ASN A 55 5.41 -3.61 8.69
C ASN A 55 5.04 -3.76 7.22
N ASP A 56 3.76 -3.56 6.87
CA ASP A 56 3.24 -3.65 5.51
C ASP A 56 2.07 -2.67 5.28
N PRO A 57 2.33 -1.35 5.32
CA PRO A 57 1.27 -0.35 5.24
C PRO A 57 0.51 -0.35 3.91
N GLY A 58 1.13 -0.88 2.84
CA GLY A 58 0.52 -1.04 1.53
C GLY A 58 -0.14 -2.41 1.30
N GLY A 59 -0.07 -3.33 2.27
CA GLY A 59 -0.56 -4.69 2.15
C GLY A 59 0.21 -5.57 1.15
N ALA A 60 1.35 -5.09 0.64
CA ALA A 60 2.07 -5.68 -0.48
C ALA A 60 2.55 -7.12 -0.21
N ARG A 61 2.70 -7.52 1.06
CA ARG A 61 3.07 -8.90 1.42
C ARG A 61 2.10 -9.91 0.85
N ARG A 62 0.80 -9.65 0.92
CA ARG A 62 -0.22 -10.56 0.38
C ARG A 62 -0.18 -10.64 -1.16
N LEU A 63 0.36 -9.63 -1.87
CA LEU A 63 0.61 -9.73 -3.31
C LEU A 63 1.81 -10.63 -3.60
N VAL A 64 2.86 -10.55 -2.77
CA VAL A 64 4.02 -11.43 -2.86
C VAL A 64 3.64 -12.88 -2.53
N ASP A 65 2.81 -13.10 -1.51
CA ASP A 65 2.32 -14.42 -1.13
C ASP A 65 1.43 -15.07 -2.22
N ALA A 66 0.85 -14.25 -3.11
CA ALA A 66 0.04 -14.70 -4.24
C ALA A 66 0.85 -15.01 -5.51
N VAL A 67 2.19 -14.94 -5.45
CA VAL A 67 3.07 -15.34 -6.56
C VAL A 67 2.94 -16.84 -6.81
N VAL A 68 2.57 -17.22 -8.03
CA VAL A 68 2.39 -18.62 -8.45
C VAL A 68 3.58 -19.17 -9.22
N SER A 69 4.42 -18.30 -9.77
CA SER A 69 5.67 -18.67 -10.42
C SER A 69 6.70 -17.57 -10.31
N VAL A 70 7.97 -17.94 -10.20
CA VAL A 70 9.09 -16.99 -10.17
C VAL A 70 10.29 -17.60 -10.87
N GLN A 71 10.96 -16.79 -11.67
CA GLN A 71 12.22 -17.11 -12.32
C GLN A 71 13.17 -15.92 -12.23
N SER A 72 14.47 -16.21 -12.19
CA SER A 72 15.48 -15.15 -12.29
C SER A 72 15.55 -14.65 -13.74
N ASP A 73 15.49 -13.35 -13.92
CA ASP A 73 15.58 -12.67 -15.23
C ASP A 73 16.96 -12.00 -15.43
N GLY A 74 17.99 -12.56 -14.77
CA GLY A 74 19.36 -12.08 -14.81
C GLY A 74 19.76 -11.10 -13.71
N GLU A 75 21.03 -10.72 -13.72
CA GLU A 75 21.65 -9.84 -12.74
C GLU A 75 22.09 -8.52 -13.39
N GLN A 76 21.84 -7.41 -12.71
CA GLN A 76 22.32 -6.11 -13.13
C GLN A 76 23.73 -5.90 -12.55
N ALA A 77 24.74 -6.35 -13.29
CA ALA A 77 26.14 -6.39 -12.85
C ALA A 77 26.69 -5.07 -12.26
N ALA A 78 26.19 -3.91 -12.70
CA ALA A 78 26.63 -2.61 -12.21
C ALA A 78 26.13 -2.26 -10.79
N THR A 79 25.04 -2.89 -10.32
CA THR A 79 24.40 -2.57 -9.04
C THR A 79 24.35 -3.75 -8.07
N GLY A 80 24.72 -4.96 -8.52
CA GLY A 80 24.57 -6.20 -7.74
C GLY A 80 23.11 -6.60 -7.52
N LYS A 81 22.16 -5.92 -8.16
CA LYS A 81 20.74 -6.20 -8.03
C LYS A 81 20.35 -7.34 -8.96
N ARG A 82 19.45 -8.22 -8.51
CA ARG A 82 18.90 -9.30 -9.35
C ARG A 82 17.47 -8.99 -9.74
N ARG A 83 17.12 -9.32 -10.97
CA ARG A 83 15.76 -9.21 -11.49
C ARG A 83 15.07 -10.55 -11.39
N LEU A 84 13.81 -10.52 -10.99
CA LEU A 84 12.92 -11.67 -10.96
C LEU A 84 11.72 -11.32 -11.84
N ALA A 85 11.24 -12.31 -12.58
CA ALA A 85 10.00 -12.22 -13.32
C ALA A 85 9.12 -13.43 -12.98
N GLY A 86 7.81 -13.31 -13.17
CA GLY A 86 6.91 -14.41 -12.85
C GLY A 86 5.46 -14.05 -13.03
N ALA A 87 4.59 -14.80 -12.35
CA ALA A 87 3.16 -14.55 -12.37
C ALA A 87 2.57 -14.50 -10.95
N VAL A 88 1.54 -13.66 -10.78
CA VAL A 88 0.76 -13.51 -9.55
C VAL A 88 -0.71 -13.89 -9.81
N ASP A 89 -1.33 -14.57 -8.84
CA ASP A 89 -2.77 -14.84 -8.83
C ASP A 89 -3.50 -13.76 -8.04
N LEU A 90 -4.07 -12.77 -8.73
CA LEU A 90 -4.83 -11.71 -8.06
C LEU A 90 -6.14 -12.23 -7.45
N THR A 91 -6.66 -13.38 -7.89
CA THR A 91 -7.85 -13.99 -7.30
C THR A 91 -7.60 -14.52 -5.88
N ALA A 92 -6.33 -14.68 -5.48
CA ALA A 92 -5.91 -15.03 -4.13
C ALA A 92 -5.64 -13.79 -3.23
N THR A 93 -5.96 -12.58 -3.70
CA THR A 93 -5.65 -11.32 -3.01
C THR A 93 -6.92 -10.55 -2.65
N TRP A 94 -6.79 -9.41 -1.96
CA TRP A 94 -7.92 -8.53 -1.66
C TRP A 94 -8.48 -7.80 -2.89
N TYR A 95 -7.80 -7.89 -4.05
CA TYR A 95 -8.34 -7.42 -5.33
C TYR A 95 -9.36 -8.39 -5.93
N ALA A 96 -9.53 -9.58 -5.36
CA ALA A 96 -10.48 -10.59 -5.82
C ALA A 96 -11.92 -10.22 -5.45
N ASP A 97 -12.44 -9.17 -6.07
CA ASP A 97 -13.87 -8.86 -6.02
C ASP A 97 -14.64 -9.61 -7.12
N GLU A 98 -15.97 -9.56 -7.04
CA GLU A 98 -16.85 -10.24 -7.98
C GLU A 98 -16.69 -9.71 -9.41
N ASP A 99 -16.41 -8.42 -9.57
CA ASP A 99 -16.29 -7.78 -10.88
C ASP A 99 -14.97 -8.15 -11.57
N LEU A 100 -13.86 -8.20 -10.84
CA LEU A 100 -12.56 -8.66 -11.33
C LEU A 100 -12.65 -10.14 -11.73
N CYS A 101 -13.24 -10.98 -10.88
CA CYS A 101 -13.44 -12.39 -11.17
C CYS A 101 -14.35 -12.60 -12.39
N ARG A 102 -15.45 -11.84 -12.50
CA ARG A 102 -16.39 -11.93 -13.63
C ARG A 102 -15.79 -11.41 -14.94
N LYS A 103 -15.04 -10.30 -14.90
CA LYS A 103 -14.48 -9.65 -16.09
C LYS A 103 -13.27 -10.39 -16.65
N PHE A 104 -12.38 -10.88 -15.78
CA PHE A 104 -11.08 -11.42 -16.20
C PHE A 104 -10.94 -12.92 -15.99
N GLY A 105 -11.72 -13.53 -15.10
CA GLY A 105 -11.71 -14.97 -14.84
C GLY A 105 -10.29 -15.51 -14.66
N ASP A 106 -9.94 -16.53 -15.43
CA ASP A 106 -8.63 -17.18 -15.35
C ASP A 106 -7.45 -16.28 -15.74
N LYS A 107 -7.67 -15.19 -16.49
CA LYS A 107 -6.59 -14.22 -16.79
C LYS A 107 -6.06 -13.55 -15.53
N ALA A 108 -6.89 -13.42 -14.48
CA ALA A 108 -6.47 -12.85 -13.21
C ALA A 108 -5.64 -13.81 -12.35
N ARG A 109 -5.55 -15.09 -12.71
CA ARG A 109 -4.81 -16.11 -11.95
C ARG A 109 -3.32 -16.17 -12.27
N ALA A 110 -2.87 -15.52 -13.34
CA ALA A 110 -1.48 -15.57 -13.79
C ALA A 110 -1.09 -14.26 -14.48
N ILE A 111 -1.04 -13.18 -13.72
CA ILE A 111 -0.66 -11.87 -14.25
C ILE A 111 0.86 -11.71 -14.17
N PRO A 112 1.53 -11.26 -15.24
CA PRO A 112 2.97 -11.02 -15.22
C PRO A 112 3.38 -10.02 -14.13
N PHE A 113 4.51 -10.29 -13.49
CA PHE A 113 5.19 -9.32 -12.66
C PHE A 113 6.68 -9.25 -12.97
N ASN A 114 7.27 -8.10 -12.64
CA ASN A 114 8.70 -7.86 -12.58
C ASN A 114 9.08 -7.41 -11.17
N ALA A 115 10.20 -7.89 -10.65
CA ALA A 115 10.67 -7.56 -9.33
C ALA A 115 12.18 -7.38 -9.30
N THR A 116 12.64 -6.54 -8.38
CA THR A 116 14.07 -6.31 -8.14
C THR A 116 14.39 -6.65 -6.71
N VAL A 117 15.42 -7.47 -6.51
CA VAL A 117 16.04 -7.69 -5.21
C VAL A 117 17.40 -7.00 -5.15
N ASP A 118 17.74 -6.46 -3.98
CA ASP A 118 19.07 -5.91 -3.75
C ASP A 118 20.14 -7.00 -3.55
N ASP A 119 21.39 -6.55 -3.37
CA ASP A 119 22.56 -7.38 -3.11
C ASP A 119 22.46 -8.19 -1.81
N GLN A 120 21.63 -7.74 -0.87
CA GLN A 120 21.30 -8.45 0.37
C GLN A 120 20.13 -9.44 0.20
N GLY A 121 19.55 -9.54 -1.00
CA GLY A 121 18.42 -10.42 -1.30
C GLY A 121 17.06 -9.90 -0.82
N ARG A 122 16.96 -8.60 -0.49
CA ARG A 122 15.69 -7.98 -0.07
C ARG A 122 14.95 -7.47 -1.28
N LEU A 123 13.63 -7.64 -1.28
CA LEU A 123 12.75 -7.08 -2.31
C LEU A 123 12.75 -5.54 -2.20
N VAL A 124 13.15 -4.85 -3.27
CA VAL A 124 13.20 -3.38 -3.34
C VAL A 124 12.21 -2.81 -4.34
N GLU A 125 11.71 -3.63 -5.26
CA GLU A 125 10.67 -3.25 -6.22
C GLU A 125 9.85 -4.48 -6.61
N PHE A 126 8.54 -4.32 -6.72
CA PHE A 126 7.60 -5.33 -7.21
C PHE A 126 6.54 -4.65 -8.07
N VAL A 127 6.44 -5.04 -9.33
CA VAL A 127 5.58 -4.43 -10.36
C VAL A 127 4.71 -5.50 -10.98
N ILE A 128 3.39 -5.40 -10.80
CA ILE A 128 2.40 -6.26 -11.43
C ILE A 128 1.87 -5.55 -12.68
N GLU A 129 1.93 -6.21 -13.82
CA GLU A 129 1.57 -5.65 -15.12
C GLU A 129 0.08 -5.83 -15.42
N LEU A 130 -0.78 -5.04 -14.77
CA LEU A 130 -2.24 -5.17 -14.95
C LEU A 130 -2.69 -4.85 -16.38
N ARG A 131 -1.84 -4.23 -17.21
CA ARG A 131 -2.02 -4.09 -18.66
C ARG A 131 -2.27 -5.43 -19.36
N ALA A 132 -1.78 -6.53 -18.81
CA ALA A 132 -2.05 -7.88 -19.31
C ALA A 132 -3.52 -8.30 -19.16
N LEU A 133 -4.26 -7.69 -18.23
CA LEU A 133 -5.71 -7.88 -18.10
C LEU A 133 -6.48 -7.01 -19.10
N ALA A 134 -6.14 -5.72 -19.16
CA ALA A 134 -6.71 -4.78 -20.11
C ALA A 134 -5.76 -3.60 -20.34
N SER A 135 -5.62 -3.13 -21.59
CA SER A 135 -4.57 -2.18 -21.98
C SER A 135 -4.72 -0.79 -21.36
N GLU A 136 -5.93 -0.43 -20.94
CA GLU A 136 -6.24 0.79 -20.20
C GLU A 136 -5.81 0.75 -18.73
N MET A 137 -5.52 -0.42 -18.18
CA MET A 137 -5.06 -0.56 -16.81
C MET A 137 -3.59 -0.13 -16.69
N GLY A 138 -3.24 0.52 -15.59
CA GLY A 138 -1.85 0.84 -15.25
C GLY A 138 -1.15 -0.34 -14.56
N ASP A 139 0.11 -0.17 -14.18
CA ASP A 139 0.83 -1.19 -13.41
C ASP A 139 0.64 -0.94 -11.90
N ALA A 140 0.56 -2.01 -11.11
CA ALA A 140 0.61 -1.90 -9.65
C ALA A 140 2.06 -2.02 -9.19
N ARG A 141 2.62 -0.97 -8.60
CA ARG A 141 4.03 -0.90 -8.20
C ARG A 141 4.17 -0.69 -6.70
N THR A 142 4.97 -1.54 -6.07
CA THR A 142 5.46 -1.35 -4.71
C THR A 142 6.97 -1.17 -4.75
N ASN A 143 7.48 -0.15 -4.04
CA ASN A 143 8.91 0.08 -3.86
C ASN A 143 9.23 0.04 -2.37
N TRP A 144 10.31 -0.66 -2.01
CA TRP A 144 10.86 -0.62 -0.66
C TRP A 144 12.18 0.13 -0.69
N ALA A 145 12.27 1.15 0.16
CA ALA A 145 13.44 2.00 0.29
C ALA A 145 13.75 2.23 1.78
N ALA A 146 14.97 2.70 2.06
CA ALA A 146 15.44 2.95 3.43
C ALA A 146 15.24 1.75 4.39
N LEU A 147 15.39 0.54 3.86
CA LEU A 147 15.23 -0.70 4.62
C LEU A 147 16.23 -0.77 5.78
N GLY A 148 15.74 -1.04 6.98
CA GLY A 148 16.55 -1.11 8.20
C GLY A 148 16.88 0.25 8.83
N VAL A 149 16.42 1.37 8.25
CA VAL A 149 16.57 2.68 8.86
C VAL A 149 15.51 2.86 9.97
N PRO A 150 15.90 3.13 11.22
CA PRO A 150 14.93 3.41 12.28
C PRO A 150 14.05 4.60 11.91
N THR A 151 12.73 4.41 11.95
CA THR A 151 11.82 5.54 11.86
C THR A 151 11.64 6.13 13.26
N ASN A 152 11.82 7.44 13.40
CA ASN A 152 11.57 8.17 14.65
C ASN A 152 10.34 9.07 14.47
N PRO A 153 9.13 8.50 14.43
CA PRO A 153 7.89 9.26 14.32
C PRO A 153 7.79 10.25 15.48
N LYS A 154 7.37 11.47 15.20
CA LYS A 154 7.11 12.47 16.24
C LYS A 154 5.61 12.62 16.43
N ARG A 155 5.16 12.72 17.68
CA ARG A 155 3.81 13.16 18.03
C ARG A 155 3.57 14.54 17.39
N PRO A 156 2.48 14.75 16.61
CA PRO A 156 2.14 16.06 16.09
C PRO A 156 1.98 17.10 17.21
N ALA A 157 2.48 18.32 16.98
CA ALA A 157 2.50 19.35 18.01
C ALA A 157 1.11 19.86 18.42
N ARG A 158 0.14 19.76 17.51
CA ARG A 158 -1.27 20.07 17.73
C ARG A 158 -2.10 19.01 17.05
N SER A 159 -3.08 18.47 17.77
CA SER A 159 -4.13 17.62 17.22
C SER A 159 -5.44 17.89 17.93
N GLN A 160 -6.54 17.46 17.33
CA GLN A 160 -7.86 17.44 17.94
C GLN A 160 -8.45 16.03 17.88
N PRO A 161 -9.36 15.64 18.80
CA PRO A 161 -10.07 14.37 18.69
C PRO A 161 -10.74 14.23 17.32
N ALA A 162 -10.67 13.03 16.74
CA ALA A 162 -11.22 12.75 15.41
C ALA A 162 -12.75 12.92 15.33
N GLY A 163 -13.46 12.78 16.46
CA GLY A 163 -14.92 12.77 16.47
C GLY A 163 -15.45 11.59 15.65
N ASP A 164 -16.30 11.86 14.66
CA ASP A 164 -16.81 10.84 13.75
C ASP A 164 -15.76 10.44 12.69
N VAL A 165 -14.90 9.50 13.08
CA VAL A 165 -13.81 9.02 12.21
C VAL A 165 -14.34 8.31 10.96
N ARG A 166 -15.53 7.70 11.00
CA ARG A 166 -16.10 7.00 9.84
C ARG A 166 -16.50 7.98 8.76
N SER A 167 -17.21 9.04 9.14
CA SER A 167 -17.55 10.13 8.21
C SER A 167 -16.31 10.76 7.57
N LEU A 168 -15.22 10.93 8.35
CA LEU A 168 -13.95 11.43 7.82
C LEU A 168 -13.33 10.49 6.76
N LEU A 169 -13.38 9.18 7.01
CA LEU A 169 -12.86 8.18 6.07
C LEU A 169 -13.74 8.02 4.84
N GLU A 170 -15.06 8.06 4.98
CA GLU A 170 -16.01 8.10 3.87
C GLU A 170 -15.81 9.34 2.99
N ALA A 171 -15.59 10.50 3.63
CA ALA A 171 -15.26 11.73 2.91
C ALA A 171 -13.96 11.59 2.11
N PHE A 172 -12.95 10.86 2.62
CA PHE A 172 -11.72 10.57 1.87
C PHE A 172 -11.96 9.66 0.66
N GLU A 173 -12.87 8.68 0.79
CA GLU A 173 -13.20 7.72 -0.26
C GLU A 173 -14.01 8.28 -1.44
N SER A 174 -14.79 9.34 -1.18
CA SER A 174 -15.76 9.95 -2.11
C SER A 174 -15.19 10.51 -3.42
#